data_AF-A0AAU4NKR0-F1
#
_entry.id   AF-A0AAU4NKR0-F1
#
_cell.length_a   1.000
_cell.length_b   1.000
_cell.length_c   1.000
_cell.angle_alpha   90.00
_cell.angle_beta   90.00
_cell.angle_gamma   90.00
#
_symmetry.space_group_name_H-M   'P 1'
#
loop_
_entity.id
_entity.type
_entity.pdbx_description
1 polymer ?
#
loop_
_entity_poly.entity_id
_entity_poly.type
_entity_poly.pdbx_seq_one_letter_code
_entity_poly.pdbx_strand_id
1 'polypeptide(L)' 'MRRSDLRPGHPPSHEGDTHEHRRTGRTGATYEKFVGGIALGRAETPDDVAGYVSYLAGPDAAYMTGQAGLIDGGLVYR' A
#
# COMPACT_ATOMS: atom_id res chain seq x y z
N MET A 1 25.47 -24.67 -23.26
CA MET A 1 26.26 -24.44 -22.03
C MET A 1 25.75 -23.14 -21.41
N ARG A 2 25.46 -22.95 -20.12
CA ARG A 2 25.46 -23.73 -18.86
C ARG A 2 24.35 -23.13 -17.93
N ARG A 3 23.92 -23.92 -16.95
CA ARG A 3 23.01 -23.61 -15.82
C ARG A 3 23.52 -22.45 -14.95
N SER A 4 22.61 -21.75 -14.26
CA SER A 4 22.47 -21.71 -12.77
C SER A 4 22.07 -20.33 -12.20
N ASP A 5 20.86 -20.26 -11.67
CA ASP A 5 20.44 -19.69 -10.36
C ASP A 5 21.12 -18.43 -9.81
N LEU A 6 20.34 -17.36 -9.59
CA LEU A 6 20.56 -16.42 -8.47
C LEU A 6 19.31 -15.58 -8.12
N ARG A 7 18.63 -16.02 -7.05
CA ARG A 7 17.73 -15.38 -6.07
C ARG A 7 16.85 -14.17 -6.49
N PRO A 8 15.52 -14.20 -6.25
CA PRO A 8 14.69 -13.01 -6.28
C PRO A 8 15.12 -12.03 -5.18
N GLY A 9 15.70 -10.90 -5.59
CA GLY A 9 15.90 -9.74 -4.75
C GLY A 9 14.61 -8.92 -4.64
N HIS A 10 14.33 -8.48 -3.42
CA HIS A 10 13.45 -7.39 -2.98
C HIS A 10 12.72 -6.58 -4.08
N PRO A 11 11.39 -6.39 -4.01
CA PRO A 11 10.72 -5.43 -4.89
C PRO A 11 11.24 -4.02 -4.60
N PRO A 12 11.58 -3.23 -5.63
CA PRO A 12 12.08 -1.87 -5.45
C PRO A 12 10.94 -0.93 -5.04
N SER A 13 11.27 -0.08 -4.07
CA SER A 13 10.50 1.08 -3.62
C SER A 13 10.16 1.99 -4.79
N HIS A 14 8.94 2.54 -4.78
CA HIS A 14 8.38 3.45 -5.77
C HIS A 14 9.39 4.44 -6.35
N GLU A 15 9.79 4.22 -7.59
CA GLU A 15 10.37 5.25 -8.46
C GLU A 15 10.18 4.81 -9.92
N GLY A 16 9.28 5.48 -10.63
CA GLY A 16 9.29 5.52 -12.10
C GLY A 16 8.76 4.29 -12.83
N ASP A 17 7.44 4.22 -12.94
CA ASP A 17 6.60 3.91 -14.11
C ASP A 17 7.25 3.57 -15.48
N THR A 18 8.26 2.70 -15.54
CA THR A 18 9.02 2.46 -16.77
C THR A 18 9.24 0.98 -17.06
N HIS A 19 8.64 0.63 -18.21
CA HIS A 19 8.90 -0.52 -19.06
C HIS A 19 8.15 -1.82 -18.70
N GLU A 20 7.15 -2.13 -19.54
CA GLU A 20 6.54 -3.47 -19.75
C GLU A 20 5.11 -3.72 -19.23
N HIS A 21 4.21 -2.73 -19.32
CA HIS A 21 2.75 -2.99 -19.32
C HIS A 21 2.13 -2.79 -20.73
N ARG A 22 2.85 -3.18 -21.79
CA ARG A 22 2.51 -2.91 -23.20
C ARG A 22 1.53 -3.91 -23.85
N ARG A 23 0.92 -4.86 -23.14
CA ARG A 23 -0.15 -5.69 -23.73
C ARG A 23 -1.32 -5.83 -22.77
N THR A 24 -2.40 -5.09 -23.06
CA THR A 24 -3.78 -5.31 -22.59
C THR A 24 -4.12 -5.05 -21.12
N GLY A 25 -3.73 -3.90 -20.56
CA GLY A 25 -4.31 -3.39 -19.30
C GLY A 25 -4.65 -1.91 -19.41
N ARG A 26 -5.94 -1.57 -19.40
CA ARG A 26 -6.42 -0.18 -19.48
C ARG A 26 -5.91 0.59 -18.26
N THR A 27 -5.05 1.60 -18.44
CA THR A 27 -4.55 2.45 -17.36
C THR A 27 -5.75 2.99 -16.57
N GLY A 28 -5.93 2.57 -15.32
CA GLY A 28 -7.10 2.87 -14.48
C GLY A 28 -7.95 1.66 -14.08
N ALA A 29 -8.08 0.62 -14.91
CA ALA A 29 -8.87 -0.58 -14.56
C ALA A 29 -8.30 -1.32 -13.34
N THR A 30 -6.97 -1.29 -13.20
CA THR A 30 -6.27 -1.83 -12.04
C THR A 30 -6.55 -1.00 -10.79
N TYR A 31 -6.56 0.33 -10.89
CA TYR A 31 -6.83 1.24 -9.77
C TYR A 31 -8.28 1.08 -9.28
N GLU A 32 -9.25 1.07 -10.19
CA GLU A 32 -10.67 0.86 -9.89
C GLU A 32 -10.91 -0.47 -9.16
N LYS A 33 -10.24 -1.54 -9.60
CA LYS A 33 -10.31 -2.85 -8.96
C LYS A 33 -9.81 -2.83 -7.51
N PHE A 34 -8.73 -2.10 -7.22
CA PHE A 34 -8.16 -2.03 -5.87
C PHE A 34 -8.97 -1.11 -4.95
N VAL A 35 -9.41 0.05 -5.45
CA VAL A 35 -10.22 0.99 -4.65
C VAL A 35 -11.60 0.42 -4.36
N GLY A 36 -12.19 -0.37 -5.27
CA GLY A 36 -13.52 -0.96 -5.07
C GLY A 36 -13.64 -1.88 -3.85
N GLY A 37 -12.54 -2.39 -3.31
CA GLY A 37 -12.52 -3.19 -2.08
C GLY A 37 -12.41 -2.37 -0.79
N ILE A 38 -12.08 -1.09 -0.87
CA ILE A 38 -11.89 -0.20 0.27
C ILE A 38 -13.27 0.34 0.69
N ALA A 39 -13.69 0.11 1.93
CA ALA A 39 -15.00 0.57 2.42
C ALA A 39 -15.17 2.10 2.31
N LEU A 40 -14.08 2.86 2.50
CA LEU A 40 -14.06 4.31 2.35
C LEU A 40 -14.19 4.79 0.89
N GLY A 41 -14.10 3.89 -0.09
CA GLY A 41 -14.33 4.20 -1.51
C GLY A 41 -13.24 5.04 -2.18
N ARG A 42 -12.09 5.22 -1.52
CA ARG A 42 -10.92 5.94 -2.05
C ARG A 42 -9.64 5.24 -1.64
N ALA A 43 -8.57 5.48 -2.40
CA ALA A 43 -7.23 5.13 -1.96
C ALA A 43 -6.81 5.98 -0.75
N GLU A 44 -5.90 5.42 0.04
CA GLU A 44 -5.19 6.12 1.11
C GLU A 44 -4.37 7.29 0.54
N THR A 45 -4.26 8.37 1.30
CA THR A 45 -3.37 9.51 1.01
C THR A 45 -2.29 9.65 2.08
N PRO A 46 -1.17 10.35 1.80
CA PRO A 46 -0.15 10.60 2.81
C PRO A 46 -0.68 11.31 4.07
N ASP A 47 -1.72 12.13 3.93
CA ASP A 47 -2.35 12.83 5.06
C ASP A 47 -3.07 11.88 6.03
N ASP A 48 -3.62 10.76 5.54
CA ASP A 48 -4.24 9.74 6.41
C ASP A 48 -3.22 9.14 7.38
N VAL A 49 -2.05 8.76 6.84
CA VAL A 49 -0.93 8.22 7.62
C VAL A 49 -0.38 9.28 8.57
N ALA A 50 -0.15 10.50 8.07
CA ALA A 50 0.39 11.59 8.88
C ALA A 50 -0.53 11.95 10.05
N GLY A 51 -1.85 11.95 9.83
CA GLY A 51 -2.85 12.17 10.87
C GLY A 51 -2.78 11.10 11.97
N TYR A 52 -2.72 9.83 11.60
CA TYR A 52 -2.60 8.74 12.57
C TYR A 52 -1.28 8.80 13.36
N VAL A 53 -0.16 9.07 12.69
CA VAL A 53 1.14 9.24 13.35
C VAL A 53 1.13 10.43 14.30
N SER A 54 0.54 11.56 13.89
CA SER A 54 0.40 12.75 14.73
C SER A 54 -0.44 12.46 15.99
N TYR A 55 -1.51 11.66 15.87
CA TYR A 55 -2.29 11.21 17.01
C TYR A 55 -1.46 10.33 17.96
N LEU A 56 -0.74 9.34 17.42
CA LEU A 56 0.11 8.46 18.22
C LEU A 56 1.26 9.19 18.92
N ALA A 57 1.76 10.27 18.32
CA ALA A 57 2.78 11.12 18.92
C ALA A 57 2.21 12.08 20.00
N GLY A 58 0.89 12.22 20.09
CA GLY A 58 0.20 13.11 21.01
C GLY A 58 -0.06 12.51 22.40
N PRO A 59 -0.47 13.34 23.37
CA PRO A 59 -0.78 12.87 24.73
C PRO A 59 -1.98 11.92 24.77
N ASP A 60 -2.88 11.99 23.78
CA ASP A 60 -4.09 11.16 23.72
C ASP A 60 -3.78 9.66 23.53
N ALA A 61 -2.59 9.34 23.00
CA ALA A 61 -2.12 7.97 22.83
C ALA A 61 -1.17 7.50 23.95
N ALA A 62 -1.02 8.25 25.05
CA ALA A 62 0.02 8.00 26.05
C ALA A 62 -0.01 6.62 26.73
N TYR A 63 -1.15 5.93 26.72
CA TYR A 63 -1.31 4.58 27.26
C TYR A 63 -1.39 3.48 26.18
N MET A 64 -1.35 3.86 24.90
CA MET A 64 -1.43 2.93 23.78
C MET A 64 -0.03 2.41 23.46
N THR A 65 0.23 1.13 23.74
CA THR A 65 1.53 0.49 23.47
C THR A 65 1.35 -0.91 22.87
N GLY A 66 2.35 -1.35 22.10
CA GLY A 66 2.38 -2.70 21.50
C GLY A 66 1.32 -2.99 20.44
N GLN A 67 0.59 -1.98 19.97
CA GLN A 67 -0.45 -2.13 18.96
C GLN A 67 0.11 -2.00 17.54
N ALA A 68 -0.46 -2.76 16.61
CA ALA A 68 -0.24 -2.61 15.17
C ALA A 68 -1.56 -2.20 14.51
N GLY A 69 -1.83 -0.90 14.49
CA GLY A 69 -3.05 -0.36 13.86
C GLY A 69 -2.99 -0.45 12.33
N LEU A 70 -4.16 -0.64 11.70
CA LEU A 70 -4.33 -0.62 10.25
C LEU A 70 -4.96 0.71 9.82
N ILE A 71 -4.39 1.31 8.78
CA ILE A 71 -4.88 2.56 8.15
C ILE A 71 -5.21 2.25 6.70
N ASP A 72 -6.22 1.43 6.47
CA ASP A 72 -6.47 0.84 5.14
C ASP A 72 -7.81 1.26 4.52
N GLY A 73 -8.51 2.22 5.13
CA GLY A 73 -9.83 2.66 4.69
C GLY A 73 -10.92 1.58 4.82
N GLY A 74 -10.69 0.53 5.62
CA GLY A 74 -11.64 -0.54 5.89
C GLY A 74 -11.55 -1.68 4.89
N LEU A 75 -10.33 -2.10 4.52
CA LEU A 75 -10.15 -3.31 3.71
C LEU A 75 -10.56 -4.54 4.51
N VAL A 76 -11.55 -5.28 4.00
CA VAL A 76 -11.99 -6.54 4.62
C VAL A 76 -11.42 -7.72 3.84
N TYR A 77 -10.53 -8.47 4.49
CA TYR A 77 -10.08 -9.77 3.99
C TYR A 77 -11.06 -10.84 4.47
N ARG A 78 -11.74 -11.51 3.53
CA ARG A 78 -12.66 -12.61 3.79
C ARG A 78 -12.25 -13.85 3.01
#